data_AF-X0YDK5-F1
#
_entry.id   AF-X0YDK5-F1
#
_cell.length_a   1.000
_cell.length_b   1.000
_cell.length_c   1.000
_cell.angle_alpha   90.00
_cell.angle_beta   90.00
_cell.angle_gamma   90.00
#
_symmetry.space_group_name_H-M   'P 1'
#
loop_
_entity.id
_entity.type
_entity.pdbx_description
1 polymer ?
#
loop_
_entity_poly.entity_id
_entity_poly.type
_entity_poly.pdbx_seq_one_letter_code
_entity_poly.pdbx_strand_id
1 'polypeptide(L)'
;TLDNTLSDILRRLEVSEITTREFWEQAKGKRGITMKDIWFIRSPEAARAHINEEISKAKMRVLIVAPNLSDIEIEAIKARPSRINFRIATYIDPTIPEHEAIMREMDKMDNVDYRNRALQNLWGINKDYEEVILCVLSKTEFRGEYVTEIAGIGSIIEEHIKIFVPVLEDAWVSARKEIMRTIKKPVLEEPLREEHLKEEPFVHEPVITIPPEGEVLEEKEAVETAKPVISSQFDGIVNNLENMTGTEISLALEKFQNEYVKREGYNSILKNIHNTSTELKGNPEILSRPERDELKLSMKVWKQKLNL
;
A
#
# COMPACT_ATOMS: atom_id res chain seq x y z
N THR A 1 -67.29 22.65 -21.29
CA THR A 1 -66.08 22.27 -22.05
C THR A 1 -64.83 22.90 -21.47
N LEU A 2 -64.83 24.23 -21.26
CA LEU A 2 -63.70 24.96 -20.67
C LEU A 2 -63.26 24.41 -19.29
N ASP A 3 -64.23 24.07 -18.41
CA ASP A 3 -63.93 23.58 -17.06
C ASP A 3 -63.23 22.22 -17.06
N ASN A 4 -63.58 21.32 -17.99
CA ASN A 4 -62.90 20.03 -18.14
C ASN A 4 -61.45 20.23 -18.60
N THR A 5 -61.20 21.17 -19.54
CA THR A 5 -59.82 21.49 -19.97
C THR A 5 -59.01 22.15 -18.86
N LEU A 6 -59.62 23.00 -18.02
CA LEU A 6 -58.95 23.60 -16.86
C LEU A 6 -58.61 22.53 -15.81
N SER A 7 -59.55 21.61 -15.56
CA SER A 7 -59.38 20.49 -14.62
C SER A 7 -58.26 19.53 -15.05
N ASP A 8 -58.17 19.20 -16.34
CA ASP A 8 -57.09 18.38 -16.89
C ASP A 8 -55.73 19.09 -16.83
N ILE A 9 -55.69 20.40 -17.03
CA ILE A 9 -54.46 21.20 -16.88
C ILE A 9 -54.00 21.19 -15.42
N LEU A 10 -54.90 21.48 -14.47
CA LEU A 10 -54.60 21.46 -13.04
C LEU A 10 -54.10 20.09 -12.57
N ARG A 11 -54.78 19.01 -12.98
CA ARG A 11 -54.39 17.63 -12.65
C ARG A 11 -53.02 17.25 -13.22
N ARG A 12 -52.67 17.71 -14.43
CA ARG A 12 -51.32 17.52 -14.99
C ARG A 12 -50.26 18.30 -14.22
N LEU A 13 -50.60 19.50 -13.75
CA LEU A 13 -49.69 20.37 -13.00
C LEU A 13 -49.40 19.75 -11.61
N GLU A 14 -50.43 19.27 -10.92
CA GLU A 14 -50.34 18.55 -9.65
C GLU A 14 -49.51 17.25 -9.77
N VAL A 15 -49.76 16.44 -10.81
CA VAL A 15 -48.94 15.26 -11.11
C VAL A 15 -47.49 15.64 -11.40
N SER A 16 -47.25 16.73 -12.14
CA SER A 16 -45.90 17.22 -12.42
C SER A 16 -45.17 17.68 -11.15
N GLU A 17 -45.86 18.36 -10.22
CA GLU A 17 -45.31 18.82 -8.95
C GLU A 17 -44.95 17.63 -8.05
N ILE A 18 -45.85 16.66 -7.89
CA ILE A 18 -45.61 15.42 -7.13
C ILE A 18 -44.40 14.67 -7.71
N THR A 19 -44.37 14.46 -9.03
CA THR A 19 -43.27 13.76 -9.73
C THR A 19 -41.95 14.49 -9.51
N THR A 20 -41.93 15.82 -9.61
CA THR A 20 -40.72 16.63 -9.40
C THR A 20 -40.24 16.56 -7.95
N ARG A 21 -41.17 16.56 -6.98
CA ARG A 21 -40.86 16.42 -5.55
C ARG A 21 -40.30 15.02 -5.25
N GLU A 22 -40.84 13.96 -5.84
CA GLU A 22 -40.32 12.60 -5.69
C GLU A 22 -38.93 12.44 -6.31
N PHE A 23 -38.68 13.02 -7.49
CA PHE A 23 -37.33 13.08 -8.07
C PHE A 23 -36.35 13.86 -7.17
N TRP A 24 -36.80 14.96 -6.55
CA TRP A 24 -35.99 15.76 -5.62
C TRP A 24 -35.65 14.99 -4.33
N GLU A 25 -36.63 14.29 -3.74
CA GLU A 25 -36.43 13.41 -2.58
C GLU A 25 -35.46 12.25 -2.90
N GLN A 26 -35.64 11.58 -4.05
CA GLN A 26 -34.73 10.52 -4.50
C GLN A 26 -33.32 11.05 -4.81
N ALA A 27 -33.19 12.28 -5.34
CA ALA A 27 -31.90 12.91 -5.61
C ALA A 27 -31.14 13.25 -4.32
N LYS A 28 -31.83 13.66 -3.25
CA LYS A 28 -31.23 13.82 -1.91
C LYS A 28 -30.72 12.47 -1.37
N GLY A 29 -31.54 11.42 -1.48
CA GLY A 29 -31.22 10.09 -0.94
C GLY A 29 -30.04 9.38 -1.63
N LYS A 30 -29.73 9.70 -2.89
CA LYS A 30 -28.69 9.03 -3.70
C LYS A 30 -27.28 9.65 -3.61
N ARG A 31 -27.07 10.68 -2.78
CA ARG A 31 -25.77 11.36 -2.60
C ARG A 31 -25.21 11.30 -1.17
N GLY A 32 -25.56 10.26 -0.42
CA GLY A 32 -24.75 9.88 0.73
C GLY A 32 -23.45 9.25 0.24
N ILE A 33 -22.32 9.95 0.39
CA ILE A 33 -20.99 9.34 0.23
C ILE A 33 -20.92 8.16 1.20
N THR A 34 -20.81 6.94 0.69
CA THR A 34 -20.64 5.77 1.54
C THR A 34 -19.22 5.76 2.10
N MET A 35 -19.06 5.63 3.42
CA MET A 35 -17.73 5.53 4.05
C MET A 35 -16.91 4.30 3.59
N LYS A 36 -17.47 3.44 2.72
CA LYS A 36 -16.76 2.35 2.05
C LYS A 36 -15.80 2.83 0.95
N ASP A 37 -15.94 4.08 0.50
CA ASP A 37 -15.22 4.66 -0.64
C ASP A 37 -13.97 5.48 -0.22
N ILE A 38 -13.64 5.44 1.08
CA ILE A 38 -12.51 6.15 1.72
C ILE A 38 -11.87 5.22 2.76
N TRP A 39 -10.53 5.16 2.80
CA TRP A 39 -9.80 4.48 3.87
C TRP A 39 -8.60 5.31 4.33
N PHE A 40 -8.21 5.12 5.59
CA PHE A 40 -7.11 5.86 6.21
C PHE A 40 -5.86 5.00 6.32
N ILE A 41 -4.71 5.60 6.02
CA ILE A 41 -3.40 4.98 6.07
C ILE A 41 -2.59 5.65 7.19
N ARG A 42 -2.07 4.84 8.11
CA ARG A 42 -1.39 5.31 9.35
C ARG A 42 0.00 4.71 9.56
N SER A 43 0.52 3.92 8.63
CA SER A 43 1.90 3.41 8.68
C SER A 43 2.55 3.45 7.28
N PRO A 44 3.89 3.60 7.18
CA PRO A 44 4.60 3.61 5.90
C PRO A 44 4.47 2.29 5.14
N GLU A 45 4.43 1.17 5.87
CA GLU A 45 4.28 -0.18 5.32
C GLU A 45 2.88 -0.36 4.71
N ALA A 46 1.84 0.18 5.36
CA ALA A 46 0.49 0.21 4.81
C ALA A 46 0.41 1.08 3.53
N ALA A 47 1.11 2.21 3.49
CA ALA A 47 1.20 3.03 2.27
C ALA A 47 1.84 2.25 1.11
N ARG A 48 2.98 1.59 1.36
CA ARG A 48 3.68 0.76 0.37
C ARG A 48 2.82 -0.42 -0.11
N ALA A 49 2.18 -1.14 0.81
CA ALA A 49 1.32 -2.28 0.49
C ALA A 49 0.13 -1.87 -0.40
N HIS A 50 -0.54 -0.76 -0.08
CA HIS A 50 -1.61 -0.22 -0.91
C HIS A 50 -1.12 0.22 -2.30
N ILE A 51 0.05 0.86 -2.38
CA ILE A 51 0.63 1.27 -3.67
C ILE A 51 0.95 0.05 -4.55
N ASN A 52 1.50 -1.02 -3.98
CA ASN A 52 1.74 -2.27 -4.71
C ASN A 52 0.43 -2.94 -5.16
N GLU A 53 -0.61 -2.93 -4.31
CA GLU A 53 -1.95 -3.41 -4.66
C GLU A 53 -2.51 -2.65 -5.87
N GLU A 54 -2.36 -1.32 -5.90
CA GLU A 54 -2.87 -0.47 -6.97
C GLU A 54 -2.04 -0.52 -8.27
N ILE A 55 -0.72 -0.72 -8.19
CA ILE A 55 0.11 -1.07 -9.36
C ILE A 55 -0.40 -2.37 -10.01
N SER A 56 -0.79 -3.37 -9.21
CA SER A 56 -1.28 -4.65 -9.72
C SER A 56 -2.59 -4.52 -10.51
N LYS A 57 -3.48 -3.61 -10.10
CA LYS A 57 -4.82 -3.38 -10.69
C LYS A 57 -4.82 -2.42 -11.89
N ALA A 58 -3.72 -1.72 -12.14
CA ALA A 58 -3.63 -0.70 -13.18
C ALA A 58 -3.95 -1.21 -14.60
N LYS A 59 -4.56 -0.35 -15.43
CA LYS A 59 -5.03 -0.66 -16.78
C LYS A 59 -4.40 0.21 -17.86
N MET A 60 -4.05 1.48 -17.61
CA MET A 60 -3.54 2.40 -18.65
C MET A 60 -2.42 3.32 -18.18
N ARG A 61 -2.57 3.98 -17.02
CA ARG A 61 -1.62 4.98 -16.52
C ARG A 61 -1.55 5.00 -15.00
N VAL A 62 -0.33 5.11 -14.48
CA VAL A 62 -0.06 5.21 -13.05
C VAL A 62 0.92 6.35 -12.81
N LEU A 63 0.59 7.27 -11.90
CA LEU A 63 1.54 8.22 -11.34
C LEU A 63 1.82 7.82 -9.89
N ILE A 64 3.08 7.53 -9.59
CA ILE A 64 3.60 7.17 -8.27
C ILE A 64 4.44 8.33 -7.74
N VAL A 65 4.20 8.73 -6.50
CA VAL A 65 5.06 9.65 -5.74
C VAL A 65 5.51 8.90 -4.49
N ALA A 66 6.81 8.74 -4.29
CA ALA A 66 7.36 8.03 -3.14
C ALA A 66 8.50 8.83 -2.48
N PRO A 67 8.67 8.77 -1.14
CA PRO A 67 9.76 9.45 -0.46
C PRO A 67 11.13 9.02 -0.96
N ASN A 68 11.37 7.72 -1.14
CA ASN A 68 12.64 7.19 -1.62
C ASN A 68 12.46 6.10 -2.69
N LEU A 69 13.47 5.93 -3.55
CA LEU A 69 13.41 4.99 -4.67
C LEU A 69 13.35 3.53 -4.20
N SER A 70 14.07 3.17 -3.12
CA SER A 70 14.03 1.82 -2.51
C SER A 70 12.66 1.43 -1.94
N ASP A 71 11.73 2.38 -1.77
CA ASP A 71 10.38 2.08 -1.30
C ASP A 71 9.48 1.49 -2.41
N ILE A 72 9.85 1.65 -3.68
CA ILE A 72 9.05 1.23 -4.85
C ILE A 72 9.43 -0.20 -5.28
N GLU A 73 8.45 -1.09 -5.36
CA GLU A 73 8.67 -2.46 -5.82
C GLU A 73 8.69 -2.55 -7.36
N ILE A 74 9.90 -2.54 -7.94
CA ILE A 74 10.09 -2.55 -9.39
C ILE A 74 9.61 -3.85 -10.03
N GLU A 75 9.63 -4.97 -9.30
CA GLU A 75 9.12 -6.26 -9.77
C GLU A 75 7.61 -6.21 -10.04
N ALA A 76 6.84 -5.51 -9.20
CA ALA A 76 5.41 -5.29 -9.43
C ALA A 76 5.16 -4.49 -10.72
N ILE A 77 6.04 -3.54 -11.06
CA ILE A 77 5.98 -2.77 -12.31
C ILE A 77 6.36 -3.65 -13.51
N LYS A 78 7.44 -4.42 -13.44
CA LYS A 78 7.87 -5.37 -14.50
C LYS A 78 6.82 -6.45 -14.79
N ALA A 79 6.05 -6.85 -13.79
CA ALA A 79 4.96 -7.80 -13.95
C ALA A 79 3.74 -7.23 -14.69
N ARG A 80 3.73 -5.94 -15.09
CA ARG A 80 2.64 -5.29 -15.84
C ARG A 80 2.96 -5.19 -17.34
N PRO A 81 1.94 -5.26 -18.23
CA PRO A 81 2.18 -5.15 -19.66
C PRO A 81 2.68 -3.75 -20.05
N SER A 82 3.58 -3.66 -21.03
CA SER A 82 4.18 -2.40 -21.51
C SER A 82 3.19 -1.35 -22.04
N ARG A 83 1.93 -1.73 -22.29
CA ARG A 83 0.84 -0.79 -22.61
C ARG A 83 0.46 0.17 -21.47
N ILE A 84 0.94 -0.08 -20.25
CA ILE A 84 0.66 0.74 -19.06
C ILE A 84 1.81 1.71 -18.84
N ASN A 85 1.50 3.01 -18.82
CA ASN A 85 2.49 4.07 -18.64
C ASN A 85 2.69 4.38 -17.15
N PHE A 86 3.91 4.28 -16.66
CA PHE A 86 4.28 4.63 -15.30
C PHE A 86 5.02 5.97 -15.27
N ARG A 87 4.64 6.85 -14.35
CA ARG A 87 5.36 8.06 -13.99
C ARG A 87 5.77 7.98 -12.53
N ILE A 88 7.04 8.21 -12.23
CA ILE A 88 7.60 8.01 -10.89
C ILE A 88 8.36 9.26 -10.42
N ALA A 89 7.80 10.00 -9.47
CA ALA A 89 8.51 11.08 -8.77
C ALA A 89 9.02 10.58 -7.41
N THR A 90 10.33 10.49 -7.25
CA THR A 90 10.92 10.03 -5.98
C THR A 90 12.32 10.59 -5.76
N TYR A 91 12.84 10.53 -4.53
CA TYR A 91 14.23 10.89 -4.27
C TYR A 91 15.17 9.87 -4.90
N ILE A 92 16.14 10.36 -5.68
CA ILE A 92 17.11 9.52 -6.37
C ILE A 92 18.51 10.04 -6.07
N ASP A 93 19.33 9.16 -5.51
CA ASP A 93 20.73 9.41 -5.17
C ASP A 93 21.64 8.43 -5.92
N PRO A 94 22.41 8.88 -6.94
CA PRO A 94 23.31 8.04 -7.71
C PRO A 94 24.52 7.50 -6.93
N THR A 95 24.74 7.93 -5.68
CA THR A 95 25.82 7.39 -4.84
C THR A 95 25.46 6.07 -4.19
N ILE A 96 24.16 5.73 -4.15
CA ILE A 96 23.63 4.51 -3.53
C ILE A 96 23.53 3.40 -4.60
N PRO A 97 24.22 2.25 -4.45
CA PRO A 97 24.21 1.18 -5.44
C PRO A 97 22.82 0.60 -5.74
N GLU A 98 21.93 0.54 -4.75
CA GLU A 98 20.54 0.11 -4.93
C GLU A 98 19.77 1.02 -5.89
N HIS A 99 19.92 2.34 -5.72
CA HIS A 99 19.29 3.32 -6.59
C HIS A 99 19.84 3.22 -8.02
N GLU A 100 21.15 3.03 -8.17
CA GLU A 100 21.74 2.84 -9.49
C GLU A 100 21.24 1.55 -10.16
N ALA A 101 21.11 0.45 -9.41
CA ALA A 101 20.55 -0.80 -9.92
C ALA A 101 19.08 -0.63 -10.36
N ILE A 102 18.25 0.02 -9.54
CA ILE A 102 16.85 0.32 -9.88
C ILE A 102 16.77 1.22 -11.12
N MET A 103 17.59 2.28 -11.22
CA MET A 103 17.65 3.15 -12.39
C MET A 103 18.02 2.37 -13.66
N ARG A 104 19.04 1.50 -13.61
CA ARG A 104 19.43 0.64 -14.76
C ARG A 104 18.33 -0.34 -15.17
N GLU A 105 17.45 -0.75 -14.26
CA GLU A 105 16.28 -1.57 -14.58
C GLU A 105 15.13 -0.75 -15.16
N MET A 106 14.90 0.48 -14.68
CA MET A 106 13.94 1.43 -15.27
C MET A 106 14.37 1.87 -16.68
N ASP A 107 15.66 2.16 -16.90
CA ASP A 107 16.24 2.55 -18.19
C ASP A 107 16.04 1.49 -19.29
N LYS A 108 15.72 0.24 -18.94
CA LYS A 108 15.39 -0.84 -19.90
C LYS A 108 13.92 -0.84 -20.34
N MET A 109 13.05 -0.10 -19.65
CA MET A 109 11.61 -0.06 -19.89
C MET A 109 11.25 1.21 -20.65
N ASP A 110 10.55 1.07 -21.78
CA ASP A 110 10.08 2.18 -22.60
C ASP A 110 8.81 2.85 -22.04
N ASN A 111 8.10 2.16 -21.15
CA ASN A 111 6.84 2.58 -20.56
C ASN A 111 6.96 3.21 -19.15
N VAL A 112 8.17 3.53 -18.70
CA VAL A 112 8.45 4.09 -17.36
C VAL A 112 9.22 5.42 -17.46
N ASP A 113 8.55 6.53 -17.21
CA ASP A 113 9.21 7.83 -16.97
C ASP A 113 9.49 7.99 -15.46
N TYR A 114 10.71 8.37 -15.08
CA TYR A 114 11.05 8.69 -13.69
C TYR A 114 11.73 10.07 -13.56
N ARG A 115 11.59 10.70 -12.39
CA ARG A 115 12.11 12.04 -12.06
C ARG A 115 12.58 12.13 -10.62
N ASN A 116 13.63 12.89 -10.38
CA ASN A 116 14.19 13.11 -9.05
C ASN A 116 13.43 14.23 -8.30
N ARG A 117 12.83 13.88 -7.17
CA ARG A 117 12.16 14.80 -6.25
C ARG A 117 12.95 14.88 -4.94
N ALA A 118 13.56 16.03 -4.68
CA ALA A 118 14.34 16.26 -3.45
C ALA A 118 13.48 16.23 -2.16
N LEU A 119 12.19 16.54 -2.27
CA LEU A 119 11.24 16.50 -1.16
C LEU A 119 10.78 15.06 -0.89
N GLN A 120 10.97 14.59 0.33
CA GLN A 120 10.62 13.24 0.80
C GLN A 120 9.38 13.22 1.72
N ASN A 121 8.45 14.17 1.51
CA ASN A 121 7.32 14.42 2.41
C ASN A 121 5.99 13.78 1.98
N LEU A 122 5.96 13.08 0.84
CA LEU A 122 4.74 12.58 0.23
C LEU A 122 4.90 11.16 -0.29
N TRP A 123 3.90 10.35 0.04
CA TRP A 123 3.58 9.07 -0.56
C TRP A 123 2.26 9.24 -1.33
N GLY A 124 2.14 8.68 -2.52
CA GLY A 124 0.86 8.67 -3.21
C GLY A 124 0.87 7.94 -4.54
N ILE A 125 -0.33 7.57 -4.98
CA ILE A 125 -0.56 6.96 -6.29
C ILE A 125 -1.85 7.51 -6.89
N ASN A 126 -1.85 7.75 -8.20
CA ASN A 126 -3.03 7.92 -9.03
C ASN A 126 -3.05 6.78 -10.04
N LYS A 127 -4.03 5.87 -9.89
CA LYS A 127 -4.27 4.76 -10.81
C LYS A 127 -5.45 5.13 -11.72
N ASP A 128 -5.17 5.29 -13.01
CA ASP A 128 -6.16 5.46 -14.09
C ASP A 128 -7.16 6.62 -13.93
N TYR A 129 -7.03 7.46 -12.89
CA TYR A 129 -8.05 8.41 -12.41
C TYR A 129 -9.33 7.69 -11.92
N GLU A 130 -9.23 6.41 -11.58
CA GLU A 130 -10.27 5.63 -10.88
C GLU A 130 -10.05 5.63 -9.35
N GLU A 131 -8.80 5.78 -8.91
CA GLU A 131 -8.42 5.68 -7.51
C GLU A 131 -7.20 6.56 -7.20
N VAL A 132 -7.23 7.24 -6.05
CA VAL A 132 -6.14 8.07 -5.57
C VAL A 132 -5.79 7.73 -4.13
N ILE A 133 -4.50 7.70 -3.83
CA ILE A 133 -3.98 7.63 -2.46
C ILE A 133 -3.02 8.79 -2.26
N LEU A 134 -3.21 9.51 -1.15
CA LEU A 134 -2.37 10.63 -0.74
C LEU A 134 -2.01 10.48 0.73
N CYS A 135 -0.72 10.35 1.02
CA CYS A 135 -0.17 10.17 2.36
C CYS A 135 0.94 11.20 2.62
N VAL A 136 0.78 12.02 3.64
CA VAL A 136 1.78 13.00 4.07
C VAL A 136 2.64 12.39 5.16
N LEU A 137 3.97 12.53 5.05
CA LEU A 137 4.92 12.12 6.07
C LEU A 137 5.40 13.34 6.87
N SER A 138 5.39 13.23 8.18
CA SER A 138 6.06 14.13 9.10
C SER A 138 7.18 13.38 9.83
N LYS A 139 8.37 13.96 9.91
CA LYS A 139 9.45 13.46 10.77
C LYS A 139 9.48 14.35 12.00
N THR A 140 8.98 13.83 13.12
CA THR A 140 8.86 14.54 14.39
C THR A 140 9.84 13.94 15.38
N GLU A 141 10.70 14.76 15.98
CA GLU A 141 11.57 14.31 17.08
C GLU A 141 10.75 14.24 18.38
N PHE A 142 10.63 13.05 18.96
CA PHE A 142 9.98 12.86 20.25
C PHE A 142 10.95 12.19 21.21
N ARG A 143 11.32 12.90 22.28
CA ARG A 143 12.25 12.43 23.33
C ARG A 143 13.65 12.01 22.82
N GLY A 144 14.12 12.59 21.72
CA GLY A 144 15.41 12.26 21.11
C GLY A 144 15.37 11.12 20.08
N GLU A 145 14.19 10.52 19.84
CA GLU A 145 13.97 9.56 18.77
C GLU A 145 13.22 10.23 17.61
N TYR A 146 13.66 9.95 16.37
CA TYR A 146 12.99 10.43 15.16
C TYR A 146 11.80 9.52 14.82
N VAL A 147 10.60 9.96 15.19
CA VAL A 147 9.37 9.25 14.84
C VAL A 147 8.88 9.75 13.47
N THR A 148 8.69 8.84 12.53
CA THR A 148 8.04 9.16 11.25
C THR A 148 6.54 8.90 11.38
N GLU A 149 5.78 9.97 11.53
CA GLU A 149 4.32 9.93 11.50
C GLU A 149 3.84 10.03 10.05
N ILE A 150 2.80 9.27 9.72
CA ILE A 150 2.19 9.30 8.40
C ILE A 150 0.67 9.39 8.54
N ALA A 151 0.08 10.34 7.82
CA ALA A 151 -1.35 10.52 7.74
C ALA A 151 -1.76 10.45 6.26
N GLY A 152 -2.54 9.44 5.91
CA GLY A 152 -2.95 9.20 4.54
C GLY A 152 -4.42 8.86 4.37
N ILE A 153 -4.90 9.15 3.16
CA ILE A 153 -6.27 8.91 2.70
C ILE A 153 -6.17 8.25 1.34
N GLY A 154 -6.77 7.07 1.20
CA GLY A 154 -7.11 6.48 -0.09
C GLY A 154 -8.58 6.66 -0.39
N SER A 155 -8.94 6.91 -1.65
CA SER A 155 -10.34 7.07 -2.05
C SER A 155 -10.58 6.80 -3.55
N ILE A 156 -11.76 6.28 -3.85
CA ILE A 156 -12.31 6.09 -5.21
C ILE A 156 -13.35 7.15 -5.60
N ILE A 157 -13.56 8.17 -4.74
CA ILE A 157 -14.55 9.23 -4.96
C ILE A 157 -14.02 10.24 -6.00
N GLU A 158 -14.81 10.54 -7.02
CA GLU A 158 -14.41 11.41 -8.14
C GLU A 158 -14.02 12.83 -7.66
N GLU A 159 -14.72 13.38 -6.67
CA GLU A 159 -14.39 14.65 -6.03
C GLU A 159 -13.02 14.63 -5.34
N HIS A 160 -12.69 13.54 -4.63
CA HIS A 160 -11.37 13.38 -3.99
C HIS A 160 -10.26 13.21 -5.02
N ILE A 161 -10.50 12.45 -6.09
CA ILE A 161 -9.56 12.31 -7.22
C ILE A 161 -9.29 13.69 -7.85
N LYS A 162 -10.32 14.50 -8.10
CA LYS A 162 -10.17 15.87 -8.62
C LYS A 162 -9.40 16.81 -7.69
N ILE A 163 -9.45 16.62 -6.37
CA ILE A 163 -8.73 17.44 -5.38
C ILE A 163 -7.28 16.97 -5.20
N PHE A 164 -7.04 15.65 -5.13
CA PHE A 164 -5.73 15.10 -4.78
C PHE A 164 -4.82 14.85 -5.98
N VAL A 165 -5.35 14.56 -7.18
CA VAL A 165 -4.51 14.36 -8.38
C VAL A 165 -3.68 15.61 -8.73
N PRO A 166 -4.19 16.86 -8.66
CA PRO A 166 -3.36 18.05 -8.85
C PRO A 166 -2.16 18.14 -7.90
N VAL A 167 -2.26 17.63 -6.66
CA VAL A 167 -1.16 17.61 -5.69
C VAL A 167 -0.07 16.62 -6.12
N LEU A 168 -0.46 15.46 -6.67
CA LEU A 168 0.48 14.47 -7.20
C LEU A 168 1.12 14.95 -8.51
N GLU A 169 0.36 15.59 -9.41
CA GLU A 169 0.89 16.16 -10.65
C GLU A 169 1.82 17.35 -10.37
N ASP A 170 1.57 18.18 -9.36
CA ASP A 170 2.52 19.21 -8.91
C ASP A 170 3.83 18.59 -8.38
N ALA A 171 3.74 17.52 -7.59
CA ALA A 171 4.91 16.75 -7.15
C ALA A 171 5.71 16.13 -8.32
N TRP A 172 5.05 15.81 -9.44
CA TRP A 172 5.67 15.33 -10.68
C TRP A 172 6.28 16.45 -11.54
N VAL A 173 5.60 17.59 -11.66
CA VAL A 173 6.06 18.77 -12.42
C VAL A 173 7.25 19.44 -11.74
N SER A 174 7.25 19.51 -10.41
CA SER A 174 8.37 20.04 -9.60
C SER A 174 9.59 19.10 -9.55
N ALA A 175 9.44 17.82 -9.87
CA ALA A 175 10.54 16.87 -9.93
C ALA A 175 11.44 17.07 -11.17
N ARG A 176 12.75 16.98 -10.98
CA ARG A 176 13.75 17.21 -12.03
C ARG A 176 13.93 15.95 -12.88
N LYS A 177 13.84 16.09 -14.22
CA LYS A 177 14.15 14.99 -15.15
C LYS A 177 15.65 14.69 -15.21
N GLU A 178 16.49 15.71 -15.02
CA GLU A 178 17.95 15.54 -14.96
C GLU A 178 18.40 15.10 -13.58
N ILE A 179 18.71 13.81 -13.45
CA ILE A 179 19.58 13.32 -12.39
C ILE A 179 21.00 13.62 -12.85
N MET A 180 21.63 14.63 -12.25
CA MET A 180 23.05 14.90 -12.48
C MET A 180 23.85 13.71 -11.95
N ARG A 181 24.16 12.76 -12.85
CA ARG A 181 25.22 11.77 -12.64
C ARG A 181 26.49 12.59 -12.48
N THR A 182 26.95 12.75 -11.24
CA THR A 182 28.18 13.50 -10.93
C THR A 182 29.29 12.91 -11.76
N ILE A 183 29.72 13.64 -12.79
CA ILE A 183 30.79 13.20 -13.68
C ILE A 183 32.03 13.11 -12.80
N LYS A 184 32.38 11.89 -12.38
CA LYS A 184 33.73 11.58 -11.92
C LYS A 184 34.63 12.03 -13.06
N LYS A 185 35.35 13.14 -12.86
CA LYS A 185 36.29 13.64 -13.86
C LYS A 185 37.17 12.46 -14.27
N PRO A 186 37.18 12.03 -15.55
CA PRO A 186 38.33 11.28 -16.01
C PRO A 186 39.52 12.20 -15.80
N VAL A 187 40.48 11.74 -15.00
CA VAL A 187 41.78 12.40 -14.96
C VAL A 187 42.35 12.21 -16.36
N LEU A 188 42.47 13.31 -17.09
CA LEU A 188 43.09 13.34 -18.41
C LEU A 188 44.59 13.14 -18.23
N GLU A 189 45.03 11.89 -18.18
CA GLU A 189 46.38 11.51 -18.53
C GLU A 189 46.41 11.27 -20.05
N GLU A 190 46.84 12.28 -20.79
CA GLU A 190 47.27 12.11 -22.18
C GLU A 190 48.68 11.49 -22.23
N PRO A 191 49.02 10.78 -23.32
CA PRO A 191 49.97 9.67 -23.24
C PRO A 191 51.41 10.05 -23.56
N LEU A 192 52.35 9.34 -22.95
CA LEU A 192 53.72 9.18 -23.47
C LEU A 192 54.04 7.70 -23.65
N ARG A 193 54.64 7.40 -24.81
CA ARG A 193 54.88 6.05 -25.35
C ARG A 193 55.99 5.29 -24.61
N GLU A 194 55.81 3.97 -24.56
CA GLU A 194 56.78 2.89 -24.90
C GLU A 194 58.25 3.35 -25.05
N GLU A 195 59.25 2.68 -24.48
CA GLU A 195 59.52 1.24 -24.61
C GLU A 195 60.77 0.89 -23.75
N HIS A 196 60.86 -0.33 -23.18
CA HIS A 196 62.02 -1.23 -23.26
C HIS A 196 61.79 -2.55 -22.48
N LEU A 197 61.98 -3.67 -23.18
CA LEU A 197 61.86 -5.04 -22.67
C LEU A 197 63.11 -5.51 -21.92
N LYS A 198 62.90 -6.47 -20.98
CA LYS A 198 63.74 -7.63 -20.56
C LYS A 198 63.38 -8.04 -19.13
N GLU A 199 63.33 -9.30 -18.70
CA GLU A 199 63.32 -10.65 -19.32
C GLU A 199 62.90 -11.61 -18.15
N GLU A 200 62.06 -12.63 -18.37
CA GLU A 200 61.73 -13.62 -17.32
C GLU A 200 62.81 -14.73 -17.19
N PRO A 201 62.81 -15.55 -16.11
CA PRO A 201 62.15 -16.87 -16.28
C PRO A 201 61.50 -17.50 -15.01
N PHE A 202 60.22 -17.86 -15.17
CA PHE A 202 59.62 -19.20 -14.96
C PHE A 202 59.59 -19.98 -13.60
N VAL A 203 58.53 -20.80 -13.49
CA VAL A 203 58.22 -21.94 -12.58
C VAL A 203 57.78 -21.64 -11.12
N HIS A 204 56.46 -21.67 -10.87
CA HIS A 204 55.81 -22.82 -10.22
C HIS A 204 54.27 -22.69 -10.14
N GLU A 205 53.54 -23.61 -10.79
CA GLU A 205 52.20 -24.01 -10.34
C GLU A 205 52.34 -25.05 -9.21
N PRO A 206 51.31 -25.17 -8.35
CA PRO A 206 50.48 -26.38 -8.48
C PRO A 206 48.96 -26.11 -8.52
N VAL A 207 48.24 -27.06 -9.08
CA VAL A 207 46.77 -27.12 -9.20
C VAL A 207 46.17 -27.95 -8.03
N ILE A 208 44.83 -27.95 -7.90
CA ILE A 208 43.96 -28.81 -7.05
C ILE A 208 44.09 -28.59 -5.51
N THR A 209 43.06 -28.59 -4.65
CA THR A 209 41.69 -29.17 -4.61
C THR A 209 40.67 -28.37 -3.78
N ILE A 210 39.38 -28.70 -3.96
CA ILE A 210 38.15 -28.39 -3.17
C ILE A 210 37.55 -29.77 -2.74
N PRO A 211 36.80 -29.99 -1.63
CA PRO A 211 36.12 -29.13 -0.62
C PRO A 211 36.68 -29.41 0.83
N PRO A 212 35.97 -29.41 2.00
CA PRO A 212 34.59 -29.01 2.38
C PRO A 212 34.40 -28.27 3.75
N GLU A 213 33.11 -27.99 4.05
CA GLU A 213 32.42 -28.03 5.35
C GLU A 213 33.00 -27.35 6.62
N GLY A 214 32.16 -26.48 7.18
CA GLY A 214 32.26 -25.92 8.53
C GLY A 214 30.89 -25.48 9.01
N GLU A 215 29.99 -26.45 9.27
CA GLU A 215 28.68 -26.19 9.87
C GLU A 215 28.83 -25.62 11.29
N VAL A 216 28.07 -24.57 11.62
CA VAL A 216 27.51 -24.40 12.98
C VAL A 216 26.05 -23.95 12.85
N LEU A 217 25.16 -24.95 12.87
CA LEU A 217 23.91 -25.02 13.64
C LEU A 217 23.30 -23.67 14.06
N GLU A 218 22.18 -23.26 13.45
CA GLU A 218 20.83 -23.54 13.95
C GLU A 218 20.52 -23.02 15.37
N GLU A 219 19.92 -21.83 15.44
CA GLU A 219 18.89 -21.51 16.44
C GLU A 219 17.48 -21.69 15.80
N LYS A 220 17.16 -22.94 15.43
CA LYS A 220 15.84 -23.34 14.91
C LYS A 220 14.92 -24.00 15.97
N GLU A 221 15.02 -23.61 17.24
CA GLU A 221 14.15 -24.18 18.30
C GLU A 221 13.04 -23.25 18.82
N ALA A 222 12.94 -22.01 18.34
CA ALA A 222 11.90 -21.06 18.79
C ALA A 222 10.55 -21.16 18.03
N VAL A 223 10.48 -21.88 16.91
CA VAL A 223 9.35 -21.78 15.97
C VAL A 223 8.22 -22.81 16.22
N GLU A 224 8.54 -24.04 16.64
CA GLU A 224 7.50 -25.06 16.87
C GLU A 224 6.68 -24.84 18.15
N THR A 225 7.26 -24.21 19.18
CA THR A 225 6.54 -23.88 20.42
C THR A 225 5.64 -22.64 20.30
N ALA A 226 5.81 -21.82 19.26
CA ALA A 226 5.09 -20.55 19.10
C ALA A 226 3.68 -20.69 18.52
N LYS A 227 3.48 -21.59 17.54
CA LYS A 227 2.18 -21.86 16.88
C LYS A 227 1.06 -22.33 17.82
N PRO A 228 1.25 -23.30 18.74
CA PRO A 228 0.16 -23.76 19.62
C PRO A 228 -0.35 -22.64 20.56
N VAL A 229 0.48 -21.66 20.90
CA VAL A 229 0.09 -20.52 21.75
C VAL A 229 -0.88 -19.57 21.01
N ILE A 230 -0.63 -19.29 19.74
CA ILE A 230 -1.51 -18.41 18.93
C ILE A 230 -2.84 -19.10 18.61
N SER A 231 -2.80 -20.39 18.24
CA SER A 231 -4.01 -21.17 17.95
C SER A 231 -4.91 -21.35 19.17
N SER A 232 -4.33 -21.64 20.35
CA SER A 232 -5.08 -21.74 21.60
C SER A 232 -5.67 -20.41 22.09
N GLN A 233 -5.02 -19.27 21.84
CA GLN A 233 -5.62 -17.96 22.05
C GLN A 233 -6.84 -17.74 21.14
N PHE A 234 -6.73 -18.06 19.85
CA PHE A 234 -7.82 -17.90 18.89
C PHE A 234 -9.03 -18.79 19.26
N ASP A 235 -8.79 -20.06 19.58
CA ASP A 235 -9.84 -20.98 20.03
C ASP A 235 -10.46 -20.55 21.37
N GLY A 236 -9.65 -19.95 22.25
CA GLY A 236 -10.13 -19.32 23.49
C GLY A 236 -11.13 -18.18 23.25
N ILE A 237 -10.99 -17.43 22.15
CA ILE A 237 -11.98 -16.42 21.74
C ILE A 237 -13.22 -17.12 21.18
N VAL A 238 -13.06 -18.03 20.21
CA VAL A 238 -14.17 -18.75 19.55
C VAL A 238 -15.10 -19.44 20.56
N ASN A 239 -14.53 -20.07 21.58
CA ASN A 239 -15.28 -20.81 22.60
C ASN A 239 -16.01 -19.91 23.62
N ASN A 240 -15.58 -18.66 23.80
CA ASN A 240 -16.16 -17.72 24.77
C ASN A 240 -17.10 -16.67 24.15
N LEU A 241 -17.29 -16.65 22.83
CA LEU A 241 -18.22 -15.76 22.10
C LEU A 241 -19.67 -15.73 22.63
N GLU A 242 -20.07 -16.72 23.42
CA GLU A 242 -21.43 -16.83 23.96
C GLU A 242 -21.64 -15.96 25.21
N ASN A 243 -20.55 -15.62 25.90
CA ASN A 243 -20.54 -14.96 27.21
C ASN A 243 -19.86 -13.57 27.19
N MET A 244 -19.35 -13.14 26.03
CA MET A 244 -18.62 -11.88 25.87
C MET A 244 -19.50 -10.82 25.17
N THR A 245 -19.38 -9.58 25.63
CA THR A 245 -19.94 -8.39 24.97
C THR A 245 -19.15 -8.02 23.71
N GLY A 246 -19.74 -7.23 22.80
CA GLY A 246 -19.05 -6.78 21.58
C GLY A 246 -17.73 -6.08 21.86
N THR A 247 -17.68 -5.24 22.90
CA THR A 247 -16.46 -4.56 23.36
C THR A 247 -15.37 -5.53 23.85
N GLU A 248 -15.72 -6.58 24.58
CA GLU A 248 -14.78 -7.61 25.04
C GLU A 248 -14.24 -8.46 23.87
N ILE A 249 -15.11 -8.80 22.91
CA ILE A 249 -14.70 -9.51 21.68
C ILE A 249 -13.76 -8.63 20.85
N SER A 250 -14.05 -7.34 20.70
CA SER A 250 -13.17 -6.37 20.04
C SER A 250 -11.79 -6.32 20.70
N LEU A 251 -11.71 -6.18 22.03
CA LEU A 251 -10.44 -6.18 22.76
C LEU A 251 -9.66 -7.50 22.61
N ALA A 252 -10.34 -8.64 22.60
CA ALA A 252 -9.71 -9.93 22.41
C ALA A 252 -9.16 -10.12 20.97
N LEU A 253 -9.91 -9.66 19.96
CA LEU A 253 -9.48 -9.66 18.56
C LEU A 253 -8.34 -8.66 18.30
N GLU A 254 -8.35 -7.47 18.91
CA GLU A 254 -7.22 -6.52 18.88
C GLU A 254 -5.98 -7.12 19.53
N LYS A 255 -6.11 -7.79 20.67
CA LYS A 255 -4.99 -8.47 21.33
C LYS A 255 -4.41 -9.59 20.48
N PHE A 256 -5.27 -10.46 19.94
CA PHE A 256 -4.88 -11.53 19.02
C PHE A 256 -4.17 -10.97 17.78
N GLN A 257 -4.72 -9.93 17.15
CA GLN A 257 -4.12 -9.26 15.99
C GLN A 257 -2.71 -8.75 16.33
N ASN A 258 -2.55 -8.07 17.46
CA ASN A 258 -1.26 -7.53 17.89
C ASN A 258 -0.23 -8.63 18.22
N GLU A 259 -0.64 -9.77 18.79
CA GLU A 259 0.25 -10.90 19.04
C GLU A 259 0.60 -11.68 17.77
N TYR A 260 -0.33 -11.80 16.81
CA TYR A 260 -0.09 -12.42 15.51
C TYR A 260 0.90 -11.58 14.66
N VAL A 261 0.67 -10.27 14.54
CA VAL A 261 1.56 -9.36 13.77
C VAL A 261 2.98 -9.38 14.31
N LYS A 262 3.15 -9.47 15.64
CA LYS A 262 4.47 -9.53 16.30
C LYS A 262 5.25 -10.84 16.04
N ARG A 263 4.59 -11.91 15.58
CA ARG A 263 5.19 -13.25 15.45
C ARG A 263 5.26 -13.73 14.00
N GLU A 264 4.18 -13.59 13.25
CA GLU A 264 4.01 -14.14 11.89
C GLU A 264 3.87 -13.03 10.82
N GLY A 265 3.85 -11.76 11.23
CA GLY A 265 3.68 -10.61 10.33
C GLY A 265 2.22 -10.29 9.97
N TYR A 266 2.03 -9.28 9.11
CA TYR A 266 0.69 -8.82 8.72
C TYR A 266 0.14 -9.57 7.50
N ASN A 267 -1.15 -9.92 7.54
CA ASN A 267 -1.86 -10.63 6.47
C ASN A 267 -3.22 -9.94 6.20
N SER A 268 -3.69 -9.97 4.96
CA SER A 268 -5.05 -9.62 4.52
C SER A 268 -6.19 -10.12 5.44
N ILE A 269 -6.02 -11.26 6.11
CA ILE A 269 -7.01 -11.79 7.07
C ILE A 269 -7.07 -10.99 8.37
N LEU A 270 -5.93 -10.43 8.81
CA LEU A 270 -5.87 -9.53 9.95
C LEU A 270 -6.60 -8.21 9.67
N LYS A 271 -6.70 -7.76 8.40
CA LYS A 271 -7.56 -6.65 7.98
C LYS A 271 -9.03 -6.94 8.26
N ASN A 272 -9.49 -8.16 7.95
CA ASN A 272 -10.88 -8.56 8.22
C ASN A 272 -11.16 -8.65 9.73
N ILE A 273 -10.25 -9.27 10.49
CA ILE A 273 -10.31 -9.32 11.97
C ILE A 273 -10.35 -7.91 12.57
N HIS A 274 -9.54 -6.99 12.06
CA HIS A 274 -9.50 -5.60 12.50
C HIS A 274 -10.80 -4.84 12.23
N ASN A 275 -11.37 -5.02 11.03
CA ASN A 275 -12.64 -4.40 10.65
C ASN A 275 -13.77 -4.91 11.57
N THR A 276 -13.90 -6.23 11.73
CA THR A 276 -14.91 -6.82 12.62
C THR A 276 -14.69 -6.42 14.07
N SER A 277 -13.45 -6.35 14.56
CA SER A 277 -13.17 -5.77 15.88
C SER A 277 -13.67 -4.33 16.00
N THR A 278 -13.42 -3.49 14.97
CA THR A 278 -13.82 -2.09 14.98
C THR A 278 -15.34 -1.91 14.96
N GLU A 279 -16.06 -2.76 14.24
CA GLU A 279 -17.53 -2.82 14.24
C GLU A 279 -18.05 -3.23 15.63
N LEU A 280 -17.46 -4.26 16.25
CA LEU A 280 -17.83 -4.75 17.58
C LEU A 280 -17.49 -3.77 18.72
N LYS A 281 -16.49 -2.90 18.52
CA LYS A 281 -16.05 -1.89 19.50
C LYS A 281 -17.14 -0.90 19.91
N GLY A 282 -18.16 -0.71 19.06
CA GLY A 282 -19.32 0.14 19.33
C GLY A 282 -20.48 -0.53 20.08
N ASN A 283 -20.45 -1.86 20.23
CA ASN A 283 -21.58 -2.63 20.79
C ASN A 283 -21.30 -3.05 22.25
N PRO A 284 -21.90 -2.39 23.25
CA PRO A 284 -21.75 -2.75 24.67
C PRO A 284 -22.60 -3.97 25.08
N GLU A 285 -23.49 -4.44 24.20
CA GLU A 285 -24.36 -5.59 24.46
C GLU A 285 -23.73 -6.92 24.01
N ILE A 286 -24.32 -8.04 24.44
CA ILE A 286 -23.97 -9.39 23.99
C ILE A 286 -24.54 -9.56 22.58
N LEU A 287 -23.74 -10.10 21.65
CA LEU A 287 -24.15 -10.31 20.26
C LEU A 287 -25.39 -11.20 20.16
N SER A 288 -26.30 -10.83 19.25
CA SER A 288 -27.47 -11.65 18.95
C SER A 288 -27.05 -13.01 18.38
N ARG A 289 -27.96 -13.99 18.45
CA ARG A 289 -27.71 -15.33 17.87
C ARG A 289 -27.23 -15.29 16.40
N PRO A 290 -27.88 -14.57 15.46
CA PRO A 290 -27.42 -14.54 14.07
C PRO A 290 -26.04 -13.91 13.90
N GLU A 291 -25.76 -12.78 14.56
CA GLU A 291 -24.45 -12.10 14.47
C GLU A 291 -23.31 -12.98 15.01
N ARG A 292 -23.56 -13.71 16.11
CA ARG A 292 -22.61 -14.68 16.67
C ARG A 292 -22.36 -15.87 15.73
N ASP A 293 -23.37 -16.37 15.03
CA ASP A 293 -23.21 -17.50 14.11
C ASP A 293 -22.45 -17.06 12.83
N GLU A 294 -22.68 -15.84 12.34
CA GLU A 294 -21.92 -15.22 11.25
C GLU A 294 -20.46 -14.94 11.66
N LEU A 295 -20.23 -14.45 12.89
CA LEU A 295 -18.90 -14.27 13.45
C LEU A 295 -18.15 -15.61 13.61
N LYS A 296 -18.82 -16.66 14.14
CA LYS A 296 -18.26 -18.02 14.23
C LYS A 296 -17.88 -18.59 12.86
N LEU A 297 -18.70 -18.34 11.83
CA LEU A 297 -18.39 -18.75 10.45
C LEU A 297 -17.15 -18.01 9.92
N SER A 298 -17.10 -16.68 10.12
CA SER A 298 -15.97 -15.83 9.73
C SER A 298 -14.68 -16.25 10.42
N MET A 299 -14.72 -16.50 11.72
CA MET A 299 -13.56 -16.97 12.50
C MET A 299 -13.03 -18.34 12.04
N LYS A 300 -13.91 -19.27 11.62
CA LYS A 300 -13.46 -20.55 11.02
C LYS A 300 -12.71 -20.34 9.70
N VAL A 301 -13.19 -19.43 8.85
CA VAL A 301 -12.52 -19.06 7.60
C VAL A 301 -11.17 -18.37 7.88
N TRP A 302 -11.10 -17.53 8.92
CA TRP A 302 -9.84 -16.90 9.33
C TRP A 302 -8.84 -17.93 9.85
N LYS A 303 -9.26 -18.88 10.71
CA LYS A 303 -8.39 -19.95 11.22
C LYS A 303 -7.74 -20.75 10.08
N GLN A 304 -8.55 -21.19 9.10
CA GLN A 304 -8.06 -21.90 7.91
C GLN A 304 -7.06 -21.07 7.09
N LYS A 305 -7.31 -19.77 6.89
CA LYS A 305 -6.44 -18.90 6.07
C LYS A 305 -5.20 -18.37 6.79
N LEU A 306 -5.15 -18.49 8.12
CA LEU A 306 -3.98 -18.18 8.95
C LEU A 306 -3.13 -19.43 9.27
N ASN A 307 -3.51 -20.62 8.78
CA ASN A 307 -2.87 -21.90 9.08
C ASN A 307 -2.74 -22.18 10.60
N LEU A 308 -3.81 -21.90 11.35
CA LEU A 308 -3.92 -22.06 12.80
C LEU A 308 -4.70 -23.32 13.22
#